data_AF-A0A1V5PTW8-F1
#
_entry.id   AF-A0A1V5PTW8-F1
#
_cell.length_a   1.000
_cell.length_b   1.000
_cell.length_c   1.000
_cell.angle_alpha   90.00
_cell.angle_beta   90.00
_cell.angle_gamma   90.00
#
_symmetry.space_group_name_H-M   'P 1'
#
loop_
_entity.id
_entity.type
_entity.pdbx_description
1 polymer ?
#
loop_
_entity_poly.entity_id
_entity_poly.type
_entity_poly.pdbx_seq_one_letter_code
_entity_poly.pdbx_strand_id
1 'polypeptide(L)'
;MIDVYDPGLTFYVDKLRNREPFALVRYGDGEWSAIVQDRASCVGQRLNLPGMREAMMLSIRRAYNDPRYLMACHPNQARGNIEAWLRENQPRWLKWLDNRTLYQASRKGCLFPFVDALRHLDAPLVVIGPAHLARLADILPVAAHIEIPGVDAWSMLEHILAEAEAWRGAVFSISAGPTSSPLVWRMFARGHCDRGVLLDVGSLWDVYCGRASRGYQYGMKAETINANLNGAEEHDENTR
;
A
#
# COMPACT_ATOMS: atom_id res chain seq x y z
N MET A 1 22.21 -3.10 6.87
CA MET A 1 21.20 -2.83 5.82
C MET A 1 20.09 -3.86 5.98
N ILE A 2 18.82 -3.47 5.85
CA ILE A 2 17.72 -4.45 5.83
C ILE A 2 17.82 -5.22 4.51
N ASP A 3 17.86 -6.55 4.57
CA ASP A 3 17.87 -7.39 3.37
C ASP A 3 16.47 -7.34 2.72
N VAL A 4 16.41 -6.84 1.49
CA VAL A 4 15.18 -6.54 0.78
C VAL A 4 15.28 -7.07 -0.64
N TYR A 5 14.24 -7.78 -1.07
CA TYR A 5 14.12 -8.34 -2.41
C TYR A 5 13.08 -7.56 -3.24
N ASP A 6 13.41 -7.15 -4.47
CA ASP A 6 12.44 -6.54 -5.39
C ASP A 6 11.89 -7.62 -6.34
N PRO A 7 10.62 -8.04 -6.18
CA PRO A 7 10.02 -9.00 -7.09
C PRO A 7 9.57 -8.37 -8.43
N GLY A 8 9.68 -7.04 -8.57
CA GLY A 8 9.21 -6.30 -9.73
C GLY A 8 7.70 -6.10 -9.76
N LEU A 9 7.23 -5.23 -10.67
CA LEU A 9 5.81 -4.89 -10.79
C LEU A 9 4.98 -6.12 -11.22
N THR A 10 5.52 -6.89 -12.16
CA THR A 10 4.86 -8.06 -12.75
C THR A 10 4.43 -9.08 -11.71
N PHE A 11 5.19 -9.25 -10.62
CA PHE A 11 4.81 -10.12 -9.51
C PHE A 11 3.43 -9.77 -8.92
N TYR A 12 3.14 -8.49 -8.71
CA TYR A 12 1.84 -8.05 -8.18
C TYR A 12 0.74 -8.14 -9.25
N VAL A 13 1.08 -7.85 -10.50
CA VAL A 13 0.16 -7.94 -11.65
C VAL A 13 -0.28 -9.38 -11.87
N ASP A 14 0.64 -10.33 -11.88
CA ASP A 14 0.37 -11.75 -12.07
C ASP A 14 -0.52 -12.28 -10.95
N LYS A 15 -0.25 -11.90 -9.69
CA LYS A 15 -1.12 -12.28 -8.58
C LYS A 15 -2.56 -11.80 -8.74
N LEU A 16 -2.75 -10.54 -9.17
CA LEU A 16 -4.08 -9.99 -9.43
C LEU A 16 -4.77 -10.74 -10.58
N ARG A 17 -4.07 -10.94 -11.71
CA ARG A 17 -4.60 -11.62 -12.90
C ARG A 17 -4.92 -13.09 -12.65
N ASN A 18 -4.09 -13.78 -11.87
CA ASN A 18 -4.27 -15.18 -11.50
C ASN A 18 -5.25 -15.38 -10.34
N ARG A 19 -5.81 -14.29 -9.79
CA ARG A 19 -6.70 -14.31 -8.61
C ARG A 19 -6.06 -14.99 -7.40
N GLU A 20 -4.76 -14.84 -7.24
CA GLU A 20 -4.03 -15.35 -6.08
C GLU A 20 -4.34 -14.46 -4.87
N PRO A 21 -4.90 -14.97 -3.76
CA PRO A 21 -5.09 -14.18 -2.56
C PRO A 21 -3.73 -13.78 -1.97
N PHE A 22 -3.53 -12.49 -1.70
CA PHE A 22 -2.36 -12.00 -0.97
C PHE A 22 -2.64 -10.70 -0.22
N ALA A 23 -1.84 -10.43 0.80
CA ALA A 23 -1.84 -9.20 1.55
C ALA A 23 -0.44 -8.58 1.45
N LEU A 24 -0.36 -7.36 0.94
CA LEU A 24 0.83 -6.53 0.96
C LEU A 24 0.70 -5.49 2.06
N VAL A 25 1.57 -5.56 3.06
CA VAL A 25 1.75 -4.51 4.07
C VAL A 25 3.08 -3.82 3.87
N ARG A 26 3.12 -2.48 3.99
CA ARG A 26 4.34 -1.71 3.72
C ARG A 26 4.74 -0.85 4.92
N TYR A 27 6.04 -0.81 5.17
CA TYR A 27 6.67 -0.01 6.21
C TYR A 27 7.56 1.03 5.56
N GLY A 28 7.08 2.27 5.56
CA GLY A 28 7.79 3.47 5.16
C GLY A 28 8.31 4.25 6.37
N ASP A 29 8.77 5.47 6.11
CA ASP A 29 9.36 6.34 7.12
C ASP A 29 8.45 6.57 8.33
N GLY A 30 7.14 6.72 8.12
CA GLY A 30 6.17 7.00 9.18
C GLY A 30 5.98 5.81 10.12
N GLU A 31 5.87 4.61 9.56
CA GLU A 31 5.71 3.36 10.31
C GLU A 31 6.96 3.07 11.14
N TRP A 32 8.14 3.22 10.57
CA TRP A 32 9.38 3.06 11.33
C TRP A 32 9.53 4.13 12.40
N SER A 33 9.22 5.39 12.09
CA SER A 33 9.29 6.48 13.06
C SER A 33 8.38 6.23 14.28
N ALA A 34 7.22 5.58 14.08
CA ALA A 34 6.35 5.18 15.17
C ALA A 34 6.95 4.06 16.03
N ILE A 35 7.63 3.08 15.42
CA ILE A 35 8.25 1.95 16.11
C ILE A 35 9.48 2.38 16.92
N VAL A 36 10.41 3.09 16.28
CA VAL A 36 11.68 3.51 16.92
C VAL A 36 11.57 4.84 17.66
N GLN A 37 10.43 5.54 17.53
CA GLN A 37 10.11 6.79 18.20
C GLN A 37 11.12 7.92 17.94
N ASP A 38 11.63 8.02 16.71
CA ASP A 38 12.55 9.09 16.30
C ASP A 38 11.81 10.39 15.90
N ARG A 39 10.48 10.35 15.73
CA ARG A 39 9.63 11.50 15.39
C ARG A 39 8.28 11.44 16.09
N ALA A 40 7.69 12.62 16.31
CA ALA A 40 6.34 12.75 16.86
C ALA A 40 5.22 12.63 15.81
N SER A 41 5.51 12.88 14.53
CA SER A 41 4.55 12.87 13.43
C SER A 41 5.18 12.52 12.08
N CYS A 42 4.34 12.14 11.13
CA CYS A 42 4.65 12.11 9.70
C CYS A 42 3.53 12.80 8.90
N VAL A 43 3.63 12.80 7.56
CA VAL A 43 2.60 13.40 6.70
C VAL A 43 1.25 12.73 6.97
N GLY A 44 0.31 13.52 7.50
CA GLY A 44 -1.06 13.09 7.78
C GLY A 44 -1.26 12.25 9.04
N GLN A 45 -0.28 12.09 9.93
CA GLN A 45 -0.45 11.24 11.11
C GLN A 45 0.47 11.63 12.28
N ARG A 46 -0.11 11.80 13.48
CA ARG A 46 0.62 11.77 14.76
C ARG A 46 1.01 10.34 15.11
N LEU A 47 2.24 10.12 15.56
CA LEU A 47 2.81 8.78 15.78
C LEU A 47 2.80 8.34 17.25
N ASN A 48 2.46 9.25 18.16
CA ASN A 48 2.38 9.00 19.60
C ASN A 48 0.94 8.72 20.08
N LEU A 49 0.03 8.38 19.17
CA LEU A 49 -1.34 8.06 19.55
C LEU A 49 -1.41 6.73 20.34
N PRO A 50 -2.29 6.63 21.35
CA PRO A 50 -2.41 5.42 22.17
C PRO A 50 -2.58 4.15 21.34
N GLY A 51 -1.80 3.12 21.65
CA GLY A 51 -1.86 1.80 21.00
C GLY A 51 -1.24 1.71 19.60
N MET A 52 -0.93 2.83 18.93
CA MET A 52 -0.42 2.82 17.54
C MET A 52 0.91 2.07 17.43
N ARG A 53 1.89 2.47 18.25
CA ARG A 53 3.22 1.85 18.28
C ARG A 53 3.13 0.36 18.59
N GLU A 54 2.36 0.00 19.61
CA GLU A 54 2.20 -1.39 20.02
C GLU A 54 1.61 -2.24 18.89
N ALA A 55 0.57 -1.75 18.23
CA ALA A 55 -0.06 -2.45 17.12
C ALA A 55 0.89 -2.66 15.92
N MET A 56 1.72 -1.66 15.59
CA MET A 56 2.75 -1.79 14.54
C MET A 56 3.86 -2.75 14.93
N MET A 57 4.30 -2.72 16.20
CA MET A 57 5.29 -3.67 16.69
C MET A 57 4.73 -5.09 16.67
N LEU A 58 3.45 -5.28 17.01
CA LEU A 58 2.78 -6.56 16.95
C LEU A 58 2.64 -7.08 15.52
N SER A 59 2.33 -6.23 14.54
CA SER A 59 2.22 -6.68 13.14
C SER A 59 3.54 -7.19 12.55
N ILE A 60 4.70 -6.79 13.11
CA ILE A 60 6.00 -7.38 12.76
C ILE A 60 6.31 -8.61 13.63
N ARG A 61 6.25 -8.46 14.97
CA ARG A 61 6.60 -9.52 15.92
C ARG A 61 5.75 -10.78 15.74
N ARG A 62 4.49 -10.59 15.32
CA ARG A 62 3.50 -11.64 15.04
C ARG A 62 3.08 -11.61 13.58
N ALA A 63 4.02 -11.31 12.69
CA ALA A 63 3.81 -11.51 11.26
C ALA A 63 3.37 -12.96 11.01
N TYR A 64 2.51 -13.17 10.01
CA TYR A 64 2.04 -14.50 9.65
C TYR A 64 3.08 -15.23 8.80
N ASN A 65 3.44 -16.45 9.19
CA ASN A 65 4.26 -17.34 8.37
C ASN A 65 3.39 -18.00 7.30
N ASP A 66 2.82 -17.17 6.42
CA ASP A 66 1.92 -17.56 5.34
C ASP A 66 2.44 -16.90 4.06
N PRO A 67 2.63 -17.64 2.95
CA PRO A 67 3.14 -17.06 1.70
C PRO A 67 2.24 -15.98 1.10
N ARG A 68 0.97 -15.90 1.53
CA ARG A 68 0.03 -14.84 1.15
C ARG A 68 0.31 -13.53 1.89
N TYR A 69 1.00 -13.55 3.04
CA TYR A 69 1.27 -12.36 3.86
C TYR A 69 2.65 -11.78 3.54
N LEU A 70 2.65 -10.72 2.73
CA LEU A 70 3.85 -10.08 2.20
C LEU A 70 4.13 -8.79 2.96
N MET A 71 5.36 -8.65 3.46
CA MET A 71 5.82 -7.43 4.14
C MET A 71 6.88 -6.73 3.29
N ALA A 72 6.75 -5.42 3.09
CA ALA A 72 7.70 -4.65 2.30
C ALA A 72 8.24 -3.45 3.08
N CYS A 73 9.51 -3.11 2.86
CA CYS A 73 10.13 -1.91 3.39
C CYS A 73 11.10 -1.28 2.39
N HIS A 74 11.60 -0.10 2.70
CA HIS A 74 12.61 0.55 1.88
C HIS A 74 14.01 0.02 2.26
N PRO A 75 14.87 -0.38 1.31
CA PRO A 75 16.16 -1.01 1.63
C PRO A 75 17.14 -0.09 2.38
N ASN A 76 17.11 1.21 2.07
CA ASN A 76 18.04 2.20 2.60
C ASN A 76 17.39 3.13 3.64
N GLN A 77 16.74 2.58 4.65
CA GLN A 77 16.19 3.38 5.75
C GLN A 77 17.26 3.71 6.80
N ALA A 78 17.95 4.83 6.62
CA ALA A 78 18.88 5.39 7.61
C ALA A 78 18.11 6.11 8.74
N ARG A 79 17.28 5.39 9.49
CA ARG A 79 16.44 5.94 10.56
C ARG A 79 16.57 5.16 11.85
N GLY A 80 16.76 5.90 12.94
CA GLY A 80 16.93 5.35 14.29
C GLY A 80 17.83 4.12 14.32
N ASN A 81 17.44 3.14 15.13
CA ASN A 81 18.13 1.84 15.21
C ASN A 81 17.23 0.70 14.68
N ILE A 82 16.64 0.89 13.48
CA ILE A 82 15.71 -0.09 12.88
C ILE A 82 16.36 -1.47 12.78
N GLU A 83 17.63 -1.56 12.36
CA GLU A 83 18.31 -2.84 12.17
C GLU A 83 18.54 -3.60 13.49
N ALA A 84 18.90 -2.91 14.58
CA ALA A 84 18.96 -3.57 15.88
C ALA A 84 17.57 -3.98 16.36
N TRP A 85 16.58 -3.11 16.19
CA TRP A 85 15.21 -3.42 16.55
C TRP A 85 14.70 -4.67 15.81
N LEU A 86 14.93 -4.75 14.49
CA LEU A 86 14.55 -5.92 13.70
C LEU A 86 15.27 -7.19 14.14
N ARG A 87 16.58 -7.15 14.41
CA ARG A 87 17.33 -8.31 14.90
C ARG A 87 16.75 -8.90 16.19
N GLU A 88 16.19 -8.06 17.05
CA GLU A 88 15.61 -8.47 18.32
C GLU A 88 14.13 -8.87 18.22
N ASN A 89 13.39 -8.33 17.25
CA ASN A 89 11.92 -8.35 17.27
C ASN A 89 11.27 -9.06 16.09
N GLN A 90 11.95 -9.22 14.95
CA GLN A 90 11.35 -9.86 13.79
C GLN A 90 11.48 -11.39 13.84
N PRO A 91 10.49 -12.14 13.35
CA PRO A 91 10.64 -13.57 13.15
C PRO A 91 11.77 -13.89 12.16
N ARG A 92 12.55 -14.95 12.41
CA ARG A 92 13.71 -15.31 11.57
C ARG A 92 13.35 -15.68 10.12
N TRP A 93 12.13 -16.13 9.89
CA TRP A 93 11.63 -16.50 8.55
C TRP A 93 11.11 -15.30 7.76
N LEU A 94 10.92 -14.15 8.41
CA LEU A 94 10.36 -12.97 7.76
C LEU A 94 11.37 -12.43 6.73
N LYS A 95 10.89 -12.25 5.50
CA LYS A 95 11.63 -11.62 4.41
C LYS A 95 10.93 -10.33 4.00
N TRP A 96 11.71 -9.33 3.64
CA TRP A 96 11.19 -8.02 3.23
C TRP A 96 11.21 -7.87 1.71
N LEU A 97 10.10 -7.41 1.15
CA LEU A 97 10.00 -6.98 -0.24
C LEU A 97 10.36 -5.49 -0.38
N ASP A 98 10.74 -5.07 -1.57
CA ASP A 98 10.98 -3.66 -1.87
C ASP A 98 9.64 -2.89 -1.91
N ASN A 99 9.47 -1.91 -1.01
CA ASN A 99 8.27 -1.09 -0.97
C ASN A 99 8.21 -0.02 -2.07
N ARG A 100 9.24 0.08 -2.92
CA ARG A 100 9.38 1.11 -3.94
C ARG A 100 8.75 0.75 -5.28
N THR A 101 8.51 -0.53 -5.53
CA THR A 101 8.10 -1.06 -6.85
C THR A 101 6.94 -0.28 -7.46
N LEU A 102 5.83 -0.09 -6.72
CA LEU A 102 4.63 0.59 -7.22
C LEU A 102 4.86 2.07 -7.53
N TYR A 103 5.48 2.82 -6.60
CA TYR A 103 5.67 4.26 -6.83
C TYR A 103 6.77 4.53 -7.88
N GLN A 104 7.76 3.64 -8.00
CA GLN A 104 8.77 3.73 -9.05
C GLN A 104 8.17 3.47 -10.43
N ALA A 105 7.28 2.47 -10.55
CA ALA A 105 6.51 2.25 -11.77
C ALA A 105 5.67 3.48 -12.12
N SER A 106 4.92 4.02 -11.15
CA SER A 106 4.17 5.28 -11.32
C SER A 106 5.04 6.45 -11.77
N ARG A 107 6.19 6.66 -11.13
CA ARG A 107 7.11 7.75 -11.45
C ARG A 107 7.67 7.64 -12.87
N LYS A 108 7.83 6.41 -13.39
CA LYS A 108 8.40 6.12 -14.70
C LYS A 108 7.36 6.01 -15.83
N GLY A 109 6.07 6.12 -15.54
CA GLY A 109 5.02 5.91 -16.55
C GLY A 109 4.76 4.44 -16.87
N CYS A 110 5.16 3.51 -15.99
CA CYS A 110 5.10 2.06 -16.21
C CYS A 110 4.06 1.36 -15.32
N LEU A 111 3.15 2.09 -14.67
CA LEU A 111 2.14 1.52 -13.76
C LEU A 111 0.97 0.87 -14.51
N PHE A 112 0.82 1.12 -15.81
CA PHE A 112 -0.35 0.68 -16.57
C PHE A 112 -0.73 -0.80 -16.42
N PRO A 113 0.20 -1.77 -16.47
CA PRO A 113 -0.17 -3.19 -16.28
C PRO A 113 -0.86 -3.48 -14.93
N PHE A 114 -0.52 -2.71 -13.89
CA PHE A 114 -1.17 -2.81 -12.58
C PHE A 114 -2.55 -2.13 -12.58
N VAL A 115 -2.69 -0.97 -13.21
CA VAL A 115 -4.00 -0.31 -13.41
C VAL A 115 -4.95 -1.18 -14.22
N ASP A 116 -4.45 -1.76 -15.31
CA ASP A 116 -5.17 -2.68 -16.17
C ASP A 116 -5.65 -3.93 -15.42
N ALA A 117 -4.79 -4.54 -14.59
CA ALA A 117 -5.18 -5.67 -13.75
C ALA A 117 -6.29 -5.31 -12.75
N LEU A 118 -6.28 -4.10 -12.19
CA LEU A 118 -7.34 -3.62 -11.30
C LEU A 118 -8.67 -3.33 -12.04
N ARG A 119 -8.62 -2.93 -13.32
CA ARG A 119 -9.82 -2.70 -14.14
C ARG A 119 -10.54 -3.99 -14.54
N HIS A 120 -9.81 -5.09 -14.61
CA HIS A 120 -10.32 -6.40 -15.04
C HIS A 120 -10.47 -7.38 -13.87
N LEU A 121 -10.66 -6.88 -12.65
CA LEU A 121 -10.95 -7.72 -11.50
C LEU A 121 -12.34 -8.34 -11.62
N ASP A 122 -12.44 -9.63 -11.30
CA ASP A 122 -13.73 -10.29 -11.09
C ASP A 122 -14.29 -10.07 -9.68
N ALA A 123 -13.44 -9.64 -8.75
CA ALA A 123 -13.82 -9.33 -7.38
C ALA A 123 -14.08 -7.82 -7.21
N PRO A 124 -14.98 -7.40 -6.29
CA PRO A 124 -15.19 -6.00 -5.99
C PRO A 124 -13.88 -5.31 -5.56
N LEU A 125 -13.63 -4.12 -6.10
CA LEU A 125 -12.56 -3.24 -5.65
C LEU A 125 -13.09 -2.28 -4.58
N VAL A 126 -12.57 -2.39 -3.36
CA VAL A 126 -12.90 -1.48 -2.25
C VAL A 126 -11.71 -0.57 -1.97
N VAL A 127 -11.95 0.74 -1.99
CA VAL A 127 -10.93 1.74 -1.67
C VAL A 127 -11.09 2.14 -0.20
N ILE A 128 -9.98 2.17 0.55
CA ILE A 128 -9.93 2.72 1.90
C ILE A 128 -8.99 3.90 1.88
N GLY A 129 -9.50 5.11 2.10
CA GLY A 129 -8.67 6.31 2.00
C GLY A 129 -9.42 7.63 2.13
N PRO A 130 -8.71 8.76 2.06
CA PRO A 130 -9.30 10.09 2.21
C PRO A 130 -10.31 10.42 1.11
N ALA A 131 -11.21 11.38 1.40
CA ALA A 131 -12.30 11.82 0.53
C ALA A 131 -11.90 12.04 -0.94
N HIS A 132 -10.71 12.61 -1.19
CA HIS A 132 -10.24 12.88 -2.56
C HIS A 132 -10.05 11.60 -3.40
N LEU A 133 -9.89 10.42 -2.78
CA LEU A 133 -9.79 9.14 -3.48
C LEU A 133 -11.14 8.59 -3.97
N ALA A 134 -12.27 9.21 -3.63
CA ALA A 134 -13.57 8.88 -4.24
C ALA A 134 -13.52 9.00 -5.77
N ARG A 135 -12.68 9.90 -6.28
CA ARG A 135 -12.42 10.09 -7.72
C ARG A 135 -11.77 8.89 -8.41
N LEU A 136 -11.29 7.89 -7.68
CA LEU A 136 -10.82 6.65 -8.29
C LEU A 136 -11.92 5.90 -9.05
N ALA A 137 -13.19 6.13 -8.72
CA ALA A 137 -14.31 5.58 -9.47
C ALA A 137 -14.35 6.07 -10.94
N ASP A 138 -13.71 7.21 -11.24
CA ASP A 138 -13.58 7.72 -12.63
C ASP A 138 -12.56 6.90 -13.45
N ILE A 139 -11.72 6.08 -12.79
CA ILE A 139 -10.53 5.44 -13.38
C ILE A 139 -10.57 3.91 -13.24
N LEU A 140 -11.13 3.41 -12.14
CA LEU A 140 -11.18 2.01 -11.72
C LEU A 140 -12.63 1.61 -11.39
N PRO A 141 -12.99 0.32 -11.50
CA PRO A 141 -14.32 -0.18 -11.15
C PRO A 141 -14.51 -0.28 -9.62
N VAL A 142 -14.50 0.86 -8.94
CA VAL A 142 -14.63 0.94 -7.48
C VAL A 142 -16.05 0.56 -7.07
N ALA A 143 -16.17 -0.53 -6.29
CA ALA A 143 -17.45 -1.00 -5.75
C ALA A 143 -17.86 -0.27 -4.47
N ALA A 144 -16.88 0.15 -3.66
CA ALA A 144 -17.11 0.96 -2.47
C ALA A 144 -15.87 1.77 -2.08
N HIS A 145 -16.13 2.86 -1.37
CA HIS A 145 -15.12 3.70 -0.74
C HIS A 145 -15.42 3.83 0.75
N ILE A 146 -14.54 3.25 1.57
CA ILE A 146 -14.52 3.45 3.02
C ILE A 146 -13.69 4.71 3.26
N GLU A 147 -14.38 5.83 3.46
CA GLU A 147 -13.74 7.13 3.66
C GLU A 147 -13.08 7.21 5.04
N ILE A 148 -11.87 7.73 5.07
CA ILE A 148 -11.15 8.06 6.31
C ILE A 148 -10.71 9.52 6.33
N PRO A 149 -10.44 10.10 7.51
CA PRO A 149 -9.84 11.42 7.60
C PRO A 149 -8.49 11.50 6.85
N GLY A 150 -8.24 12.63 6.18
CA GLY A 150 -6.94 12.89 5.55
C GLY A 150 -5.79 13.11 6.55
N VAL A 151 -6.10 13.24 7.84
CA VAL A 151 -5.14 13.35 8.94
C VAL A 151 -5.62 12.50 10.11
N ASP A 152 -4.71 11.77 10.75
CA ASP A 152 -4.96 10.97 11.95
C ASP A 152 -6.00 9.85 11.76
N ALA A 153 -5.87 9.06 10.69
CA ALA A 153 -6.75 7.94 10.41
C ALA A 153 -6.72 6.81 11.47
N TRP A 154 -5.76 6.83 12.40
CA TRP A 154 -5.63 5.83 13.47
C TRP A 154 -6.91 5.63 14.30
N SER A 155 -7.61 6.72 14.62
CA SER A 155 -8.85 6.66 15.40
C SER A 155 -9.97 5.89 14.70
N MET A 156 -9.87 5.73 13.37
CA MET A 156 -10.86 5.02 12.56
C MET A 156 -10.57 3.52 12.43
N LEU A 157 -9.47 2.99 13.00
CA LEU A 157 -9.06 1.60 12.77
C LEU A 157 -10.18 0.59 12.99
N GLU A 158 -10.89 0.66 14.12
CA GLU A 158 -11.98 -0.29 14.43
C GLU A 158 -13.20 -0.09 13.54
N HIS A 159 -13.49 1.15 13.15
CA HIS A 159 -14.58 1.47 12.23
C HIS A 159 -14.31 0.87 10.84
N ILE A 160 -13.12 1.10 10.30
CA ILE A 160 -12.67 0.54 9.01
C ILE A 160 -12.77 -0.99 9.06
N LEU A 161 -12.30 -1.61 10.15
CA LEU A 161 -12.35 -3.05 10.34
C LEU A 161 -13.79 -3.59 10.35
N ALA A 162 -14.74 -2.84 10.91
CA ALA A 162 -16.15 -3.23 10.92
C ALA A 162 -16.79 -3.09 9.54
N GLU A 163 -16.55 -1.97 8.83
CA GLU A 163 -17.08 -1.76 7.48
C GLU A 163 -16.53 -2.77 6.48
N ALA A 164 -15.24 -3.12 6.59
CA ALA A 164 -14.62 -4.10 5.70
C ALA A 164 -15.29 -5.48 5.78
N GLU A 165 -15.96 -5.84 6.88
CA GLU A 165 -16.66 -7.13 7.03
C GLU A 165 -17.76 -7.35 5.97
N ALA A 166 -18.35 -6.28 5.42
CA ALA A 166 -19.34 -6.39 4.34
C ALA A 166 -18.71 -6.80 2.99
N TRP A 167 -17.39 -6.76 2.88
CA TRP A 167 -16.63 -6.87 1.62
C TRP A 167 -15.66 -8.05 1.63
N ARG A 168 -16.03 -9.16 2.28
CA ARG A 168 -15.22 -10.38 2.31
C ARG A 168 -14.94 -10.92 0.91
N GLY A 169 -13.67 -11.18 0.61
CA GLY A 169 -13.22 -11.65 -0.71
C GLY A 169 -12.99 -10.54 -1.73
N ALA A 170 -13.15 -9.26 -1.35
CA ALA A 170 -12.82 -8.13 -2.21
C ALA A 170 -11.30 -7.92 -2.36
N VAL A 171 -10.93 -7.09 -3.33
CA VAL A 171 -9.61 -6.46 -3.40
C VAL A 171 -9.69 -5.12 -2.67
N PHE A 172 -8.92 -4.96 -1.61
CA PHE A 172 -8.83 -3.71 -0.87
C PHE A 172 -7.61 -2.90 -1.30
N SER A 173 -7.84 -1.70 -1.82
CA SER A 173 -6.79 -0.70 -2.09
C SER A 173 -6.73 0.29 -0.92
N ILE A 174 -5.67 0.22 -0.12
CA ILE A 174 -5.56 0.85 1.20
C ILE A 174 -4.55 2.00 1.18
N SER A 175 -5.05 3.19 1.50
CA SER A 175 -4.32 4.47 1.55
C SER A 175 -4.52 5.15 2.91
N ALA A 176 -4.12 4.48 4.00
CA ALA A 176 -4.37 4.93 5.39
C ALA A 176 -3.10 5.35 6.16
N GLY A 177 -2.01 5.67 5.45
CA GLY A 177 -0.73 6.02 6.08
C GLY A 177 -0.26 4.95 7.07
N PRO A 178 0.29 5.35 8.24
CA PRO A 178 0.74 4.40 9.25
C PRO A 178 -0.36 3.46 9.79
N THR A 179 -1.63 3.84 9.67
CA THR A 179 -2.75 2.97 10.06
C THR A 179 -2.89 1.74 9.15
N SER A 180 -2.40 1.80 7.90
CA SER A 180 -2.44 0.68 6.96
C SER A 180 -1.79 -0.58 7.51
N SER A 181 -0.66 -0.44 8.23
CA SER A 181 0.11 -1.60 8.70
C SER A 181 -0.65 -2.47 9.71
N PRO A 182 -1.13 -1.92 10.83
CA PRO A 182 -2.01 -2.66 11.75
C PRO A 182 -3.34 -3.09 11.13
N LEU A 183 -3.90 -2.29 10.21
CA LEU A 183 -5.14 -2.62 9.53
C LEU A 183 -4.99 -3.89 8.68
N VAL A 184 -4.00 -3.95 7.79
CA VAL A 184 -3.74 -5.13 6.94
C VAL A 184 -3.45 -6.36 7.79
N TRP A 185 -2.65 -6.22 8.86
CA TRP A 185 -2.37 -7.32 9.79
C TRP A 185 -3.65 -7.89 10.42
N ARG A 186 -4.57 -7.04 10.88
CA ARG A 186 -5.84 -7.46 11.48
C ARG A 186 -6.84 -7.99 10.47
N MET A 187 -6.93 -7.38 9.28
CA MET A 187 -7.78 -7.88 8.20
C MET A 187 -7.32 -9.26 7.73
N PHE A 188 -6.01 -9.49 7.61
CA PHE A 188 -5.46 -10.81 7.31
C PHE A 188 -5.85 -11.82 8.39
N ALA A 189 -5.66 -11.47 9.68
CA ALA A 189 -6.05 -12.30 10.84
C ALA A 189 -7.52 -12.74 10.78
N ARG A 190 -8.38 -11.84 10.29
CA ARG A 190 -9.82 -12.06 10.22
C ARG A 190 -10.23 -12.91 9.02
N GLY A 191 -9.33 -13.26 8.08
CA GLY A 191 -9.61 -14.07 6.89
C GLY A 191 -10.01 -13.26 5.65
N HIS A 192 -9.74 -11.95 5.59
CA HIS A 192 -10.05 -11.14 4.38
C HIS A 192 -9.24 -11.61 3.16
N CYS A 193 -8.12 -12.29 3.39
CA CYS A 193 -7.22 -12.82 2.38
C CYS A 193 -7.39 -14.34 2.12
N ASP A 194 -8.50 -14.94 2.54
CA ASP A 194 -8.82 -16.33 2.16
C ASP A 194 -9.22 -16.44 0.69
N ARG A 195 -9.86 -15.38 0.17
CA ARG A 195 -10.24 -15.23 -1.24
C ARG A 195 -10.00 -13.83 -1.81
N GLY A 196 -9.68 -12.87 -0.95
CA GLY A 196 -9.48 -11.47 -1.32
C GLY A 196 -8.01 -11.07 -1.36
N VAL A 197 -7.78 -9.80 -1.68
CA VAL A 197 -6.44 -9.20 -1.74
C VAL A 197 -6.43 -7.95 -0.85
N LEU A 198 -5.36 -7.75 -0.08
CA LEU A 198 -5.14 -6.53 0.71
C LEU A 198 -3.92 -5.81 0.15
N LEU A 199 -4.09 -4.58 -0.34
CA LEU A 199 -3.01 -3.79 -0.93
C LEU A 199 -2.82 -2.51 -0.14
N ASP A 200 -1.82 -2.47 0.74
CA ASP A 200 -1.28 -1.18 1.17
C ASP A 200 -0.60 -0.52 -0.03
N VAL A 201 -1.25 0.49 -0.61
CA VAL A 201 -0.73 1.28 -1.74
C VAL A 201 -0.34 2.70 -1.30
N GLY A 202 -0.74 3.10 -0.09
CA GLY A 202 -0.39 4.40 0.50
C GLY A 202 -0.80 5.53 -0.43
N SER A 203 0.08 6.49 -0.67
CA SER A 203 -0.23 7.66 -1.50
C SER A 203 -0.21 7.43 -3.01
N LEU A 204 -0.09 6.20 -3.52
CA LEU A 204 0.03 5.91 -4.96
C LEU A 204 -1.00 6.67 -5.81
N TRP A 205 -2.26 6.65 -5.37
CA TRP A 205 -3.40 7.16 -6.12
C TRP A 205 -3.57 8.67 -6.10
N ASP A 206 -2.97 9.38 -5.14
CA ASP A 206 -3.28 10.78 -4.87
C ASP A 206 -3.15 11.67 -6.13
N VAL A 207 -2.07 11.48 -6.91
CA VAL A 207 -1.81 12.27 -8.12
C VAL A 207 -2.86 12.05 -9.20
N TYR A 208 -3.39 10.84 -9.34
CA TYR A 208 -4.43 10.48 -10.31
C TYR A 208 -5.80 11.03 -9.91
N CYS A 209 -5.99 11.34 -8.63
CA CYS A 209 -7.16 12.03 -8.10
C CYS A 209 -6.99 13.56 -8.03
N GLY A 210 -5.94 14.10 -8.64
CA GLY A 210 -5.68 15.54 -8.71
C GLY A 210 -4.98 16.14 -7.49
N ARG A 211 -4.32 15.32 -6.66
CA ARG A 211 -3.60 15.78 -5.47
C ARG A 211 -2.18 15.20 -5.40
N ALA A 212 -1.14 16.02 -5.56
CA ALA A 212 0.21 15.58 -5.22
C ALA A 212 0.43 15.66 -3.69
N SER A 213 0.72 14.52 -3.05
CA SER A 213 0.96 14.40 -1.60
C SER A 213 2.36 13.89 -1.24
N ARG A 214 3.16 13.51 -2.25
CA ARG A 214 4.52 12.99 -2.11
C ARG A 214 5.47 13.69 -3.05
N GLY A 215 6.74 13.79 -2.64
CA GLY A 215 7.81 14.43 -3.41
C GLY A 215 7.88 13.99 -4.87
N TYR A 216 7.76 12.68 -5.12
CA TYR A 216 7.82 12.13 -6.48
C TYR A 216 6.62 12.50 -7.36
N GLN A 217 5.51 12.95 -6.78
CA GLN A 217 4.28 13.28 -7.50
C GLN A 217 4.26 14.71 -8.00
N TYR A 218 4.88 15.66 -7.28
CA TYR A 218 4.89 17.07 -7.68
C TYR A 218 5.57 17.33 -9.04
N GLY A 219 6.46 16.43 -9.46
CA GLY A 219 7.14 16.50 -10.77
C GLY A 219 6.56 15.58 -11.84
N MET A 220 5.45 14.88 -11.58
CA MET A 220 4.85 14.00 -12.59
C MET A 220 4.17 14.84 -13.67
N LYS A 221 4.58 14.61 -14.93
CA LYS A 221 3.99 15.29 -16.08
C LYS A 221 2.68 14.63 -16.50
N ALA A 222 1.85 15.36 -17.25
CA ALA A 222 0.57 14.86 -17.75
C ALA A 222 0.75 13.61 -18.62
N GLU A 223 1.82 13.54 -19.43
CA GLU A 223 2.13 12.40 -20.28
C GLU A 223 2.49 11.17 -19.44
N THR A 224 3.20 11.35 -18.33
CA THR A 224 3.51 10.26 -17.38
C THR A 224 2.23 9.73 -16.72
N ILE A 225 1.33 10.63 -16.30
CA ILE A 225 0.04 10.24 -15.73
C ILE A 225 -0.79 9.48 -16.77
N ASN A 226 -0.88 9.99 -18.00
CA ASN A 226 -1.58 9.34 -19.10
C ASN A 226 -1.00 7.95 -19.39
N ALA A 227 0.33 7.83 -19.49
CA ALA A 227 1.00 6.55 -19.73
C ALA A 227 0.69 5.51 -18.65
N ASN A 228 0.61 5.93 -17.39
CA ASN A 228 0.22 5.04 -16.29
C ASN A 228 -1.25 4.61 -16.35
N LEU A 229 -2.15 5.43 -16.89
CA LEU A 229 -3.60 5.14 -16.94
C LEU A 229 -4.02 4.41 -18.21
N ASN A 230 -3.37 4.67 -19.33
CA ASN A 230 -3.83 4.27 -20.67
C ASN A 230 -2.77 3.48 -21.46
N GLY A 231 -1.56 3.28 -20.90
CA GLY A 231 -0.42 2.73 -21.61
C GLY A 231 0.38 3.83 -22.31
N ALA A 232 1.65 3.54 -22.62
CA ALA A 232 2.43 4.42 -23.47
C ALA A 232 1.89 4.34 -24.90
N GLU A 233 1.72 5.48 -25.56
CA GLU A 233 1.51 5.48 -27.01
C GLU A 233 2.75 4.84 -27.65
N GLU A 234 2.56 3.75 -28.39
CA GLU A 234 3.59 3.27 -29.30
C GLU A 234 3.78 4.40 -30.32
N HIS A 235 4.89 5.14 -30.21
CA HIS A 235 5.31 6.00 -31.31
C HIS A 235 5.66 5.06 -32.46
N ASP A 236 4.71 4.92 -33.37
CA ASP A 236 4.86 4.18 -34.62
C ASP A 236 5.96 4.91 -35.44
N GLU A 237 7.21 4.46 -35.32
CA GLU A 237 8.37 5.02 -36.03
C GLU A 237 8.31 4.80 -37.56
N ASN A 238 7.21 4.27 -38.10
CA ASN A 238 7.05 3.92 -39.50
C ASN A 238 6.35 4.97 -40.37
N THR A 239 6.33 6.24 -39.98
CA THR A 239 5.93 7.32 -40.89
C THR A 239 7.09 8.27 -41.20
N ARG A 240 7.94 7.87 -42.15
CA ARG A 240 8.81 8.74 -42.95
C ARG A 240 8.75 8.34 -44.41
#